data_AF-A0A7K2Y4P3-F1
#
_entry.id   AF-A0A7K2Y4P3-F1
#
_cell.length_a   1.000
_cell.length_b   1.000
_cell.length_c   1.000
_cell.angle_alpha   90.00
_cell.angle_beta   90.00
_cell.angle_gamma   90.00
#
_symmetry.space_group_name_H-M   'P 1'
#
loop_
_entity.id
_entity.type
_entity.pdbx_description
1 polymer ?
#
loop_
_entity_poly.entity_id
_entity_poly.type
_entity_poly.pdbx_seq_one_letter_code
_entity_poly.pdbx_strand_id
1 'polypeptide(L)'
;MAACRNGHPLTAATTYRSPADPTPRCQQCRREAVARYKARRRGKPDPTAGFERLLLRLAANGATDQEIADQTGASLGKVTWTWRRLKGELGGRDRTHTVILAIRSRRISLADVPDRQPQQA
;
A
#
# COMPACT_ATOMS: atom_id res chain seq x y z
N MET A 1 40.73 -11.09 -0.95
CA MET A 1 39.53 -10.37 -0.44
C MET A 1 38.32 -11.28 -0.61
N ALA A 2 37.48 -11.44 0.42
CA ALA A 2 36.26 -12.23 0.27
C ALA A 2 35.24 -11.47 -0.59
N ALA A 3 34.63 -12.16 -1.55
CA ALA A 3 33.60 -11.61 -2.42
C ALA A 3 32.35 -12.51 -2.40
N CYS A 4 31.18 -11.93 -2.67
CA CYS A 4 29.95 -12.70 -2.77
C CYS A 4 29.87 -13.44 -4.12
N ARG A 5 28.87 -14.30 -4.29
CA ARG A 5 28.63 -15.04 -5.54
C ARG A 5 28.44 -14.16 -6.79
N ASN A 6 28.05 -12.89 -6.60
CA ASN A 6 27.92 -11.91 -7.68
C ASN A 6 29.16 -11.00 -7.83
N GLY A 7 30.27 -11.32 -7.16
CA GLY A 7 31.54 -10.59 -7.29
C GLY A 7 31.67 -9.33 -6.43
N HIS A 8 30.67 -8.97 -5.61
CA HIS A 8 30.77 -7.81 -4.74
C HIS A 8 31.73 -8.05 -3.57
N PRO A 9 32.55 -7.05 -3.19
CA PRO A 9 33.43 -7.17 -2.04
C PRO A 9 32.61 -7.34 -0.76
N LEU A 10 32.96 -8.32 0.08
CA LEU A 10 32.37 -8.52 1.40
C LEU A 10 33.22 -7.78 2.43
N THR A 11 32.81 -6.57 2.75
CA THR A 11 33.41 -5.71 3.79
C THR A 11 32.41 -5.52 4.93
N ALA A 12 32.83 -4.97 6.06
CA ALA A 12 31.92 -4.62 7.16
C ALA A 12 30.77 -3.69 6.68
N ALA A 13 31.02 -2.81 5.70
CA ALA A 13 30.02 -1.90 5.15
C ALA A 13 29.03 -2.56 4.17
N THR A 14 29.48 -3.58 3.43
CA THR A 14 28.70 -4.22 2.35
C THR A 14 28.09 -5.56 2.76
N THR A 15 28.30 -5.97 4.01
CA THR A 15 27.80 -7.24 4.56
C THR A 15 26.88 -6.97 5.73
N TYR A 16 25.75 -7.64 5.78
CA TYR A 16 24.88 -7.67 6.98
C TYR A 16 24.68 -9.13 7.39
N ARG A 17 24.67 -9.38 8.71
CA ARG A 17 24.35 -10.69 9.29
C ARG A 17 23.04 -10.55 10.05
N SER A 18 22.09 -11.44 9.76
CA SER A 18 20.86 -11.48 10.54
C SER A 18 21.14 -12.17 11.87
N PRO A 19 20.57 -11.71 12.99
CA PRO A 19 20.67 -12.44 14.27
C PRO A 19 20.16 -13.89 14.16
N ALA A 20 19.20 -14.14 13.26
CA ALA A 20 18.60 -15.46 13.03
C ALA A 20 19.34 -16.34 12.00
N ASP A 21 20.31 -15.79 11.26
CA ASP A 21 21.04 -16.50 10.19
C ASP A 21 22.45 -15.90 10.08
N PRO A 22 23.49 -16.61 10.57
CA PRO A 22 24.87 -16.10 10.63
C PRO A 22 25.54 -16.01 9.25
N THR A 23 24.87 -16.49 8.20
CA THR A 23 25.38 -16.46 6.84
C THR A 23 25.52 -15.01 6.34
N PRO A 24 26.72 -14.56 5.95
CA PRO A 24 26.92 -13.18 5.53
C PRO A 24 26.14 -12.87 4.25
N ARG A 25 25.21 -11.90 4.34
CA ARG A 25 24.43 -11.42 3.18
C ARG A 25 25.03 -10.14 2.62
N CYS A 26 25.21 -10.10 1.30
CA CYS A 26 25.71 -8.92 0.60
C CYS A 26 24.60 -7.86 0.47
N GLN A 27 24.81 -6.68 1.08
CA GLN A 27 23.89 -5.55 1.00
C GLN A 27 23.70 -5.08 -0.44
N GLN A 28 24.75 -5.13 -1.26
CA GLN A 28 24.68 -4.73 -2.67
C GLN A 28 23.77 -5.65 -3.48
N CYS A 29 23.91 -6.97 -3.32
CA CYS A 29 22.99 -7.92 -3.95
C CYS A 29 21.53 -7.68 -3.54
N ARG A 30 21.27 -7.34 -2.26
CA ARG A 30 19.93 -6.97 -1.79
C ARG A 30 19.42 -5.71 -2.48
N ARG A 31 20.24 -4.66 -2.58
CA ARG A 31 19.88 -3.40 -3.26
C ARG A 31 19.56 -3.63 -4.72
N GLU A 32 20.36 -4.42 -5.43
CA GLU A 32 20.12 -4.80 -6.83
C GLU A 32 18.87 -5.64 -7.00
N ALA A 33 18.60 -6.59 -6.09
CA ALA A 33 17.37 -7.37 -6.12
C ALA A 33 16.13 -6.46 -5.94
N VAL A 34 16.18 -5.51 -5.01
CA VAL A 34 15.13 -4.49 -4.82
C VAL A 34 15.01 -3.60 -6.06
N ALA A 35 16.12 -3.18 -6.66
CA ALA A 35 16.12 -2.37 -7.87
C ALA A 35 15.49 -3.11 -9.05
N ARG A 36 15.85 -4.39 -9.28
CA ARG A 36 15.22 -5.25 -10.29
C ARG A 36 13.72 -5.44 -10.04
N TYR A 37 13.34 -5.66 -8.79
CA TYR A 37 11.92 -5.74 -8.40
C TYR A 37 11.18 -4.43 -8.72
N LYS A 38 11.73 -3.28 -8.32
CA LYS A 38 11.15 -1.95 -8.59
C LYS A 38 11.06 -1.67 -10.09
N ALA A 39 12.09 -1.98 -10.87
CA ALA A 39 12.10 -1.81 -12.31
C ALA A 39 10.98 -2.63 -12.98
N ARG A 40 10.80 -3.90 -12.58
CA ARG A 40 9.70 -4.76 -13.06
C ARG A 40 8.31 -4.26 -12.71
N ARG A 41 8.18 -3.43 -11.66
CA ARG A 41 6.92 -2.85 -11.21
C ARG A 41 6.69 -1.42 -11.68
N ARG A 42 7.69 -0.74 -12.23
CA ARG A 42 7.55 0.62 -12.75
C ARG A 42 6.47 0.63 -13.84
N GLY A 43 5.46 1.49 -13.69
CA GLY A 43 4.36 1.62 -14.64
C GLY A 43 3.26 0.55 -14.55
N LYS A 44 3.41 -0.50 -13.72
CA LYS A 44 2.30 -1.43 -13.46
C LYS A 44 1.32 -0.77 -12.48
N PRO A 45 0.00 -0.91 -12.71
CA PRO A 45 -0.99 -0.42 -11.75
C PRO A 45 -0.72 -1.07 -10.39
N ASP A 46 -0.78 -0.27 -9.33
CA ASP A 46 -0.65 -0.81 -7.99
C ASP A 46 -1.75 -1.87 -7.80
N PRO A 47 -1.41 -3.11 -7.41
CA PRO A 47 -2.40 -4.17 -7.21
C PRO A 47 -3.48 -3.79 -6.18
N THR A 48 -3.21 -2.81 -5.30
CA THR A 48 -4.21 -2.29 -4.36
C THR A 48 -5.02 -1.11 -4.92
N ALA A 49 -4.65 -0.51 -6.05
CA ALA A 49 -5.34 0.68 -6.58
C ALA A 49 -6.83 0.44 -6.86
N GLY A 50 -7.20 -0.75 -7.34
CA GLY A 50 -8.61 -1.11 -7.55
C GLY A 50 -9.39 -1.19 -6.23
N PHE A 51 -8.81 -1.83 -5.23
CA PHE A 51 -9.40 -1.94 -3.90
C PHE A 51 -9.48 -0.59 -3.17
N GLU A 52 -8.43 0.22 -3.25
CA GLU A 52 -8.39 1.58 -2.69
C GLU A 52 -9.50 2.46 -3.26
N ARG A 53 -9.71 2.41 -4.58
CA ARG A 53 -10.79 3.14 -5.24
C ARG A 53 -12.16 2.67 -4.74
N LEU A 54 -12.36 1.37 -4.61
CA LEU A 54 -13.62 0.79 -4.11
C LEU A 54 -13.88 1.20 -2.66
N LEU A 55 -12.88 1.07 -1.80
CA LEU A 55 -12.92 1.50 -0.40
C LEU A 55 -13.28 2.98 -0.28
N LEU A 56 -12.64 3.85 -1.07
CA LEU A 56 -12.91 5.29 -1.07
C LEU A 56 -14.33 5.63 -1.53
N ARG A 57 -14.84 4.92 -2.56
CA ARG A 57 -16.22 5.09 -3.04
C ARG A 57 -17.26 4.68 -1.99
N LEU A 58 -17.11 3.49 -1.42
CA LEU A 58 -18.00 3.00 -0.37
C LEU A 58 -17.97 3.91 0.86
N ALA A 59 -16.79 4.40 1.22
CA ALA A 59 -16.63 5.35 2.32
C ALA A 59 -17.26 6.72 2.06
N ALA A 60 -17.17 7.23 0.84
CA ALA A 60 -17.86 8.46 0.43
C ALA A 60 -19.38 8.30 0.53
N ASN A 61 -19.87 7.07 0.32
CA ASN A 61 -21.26 6.67 0.52
C ASN A 61 -21.68 6.46 1.98
N GLY A 62 -20.77 6.64 2.93
CA GLY A 62 -21.04 6.47 4.35
C GLY A 62 -20.94 5.03 4.87
N ALA A 63 -20.50 4.06 4.06
CA ALA A 63 -20.29 2.69 4.53
C ALA A 63 -19.22 2.66 5.63
N THR A 64 -19.43 1.90 6.69
CA THR A 64 -18.46 1.63 7.76
C THR A 64 -17.35 0.69 7.30
N ASP A 65 -16.28 0.55 8.09
CA ASP A 65 -15.18 -0.36 7.74
C ASP A 65 -15.62 -1.83 7.72
N GLN A 66 -16.59 -2.19 8.54
CA GLN A 66 -17.19 -3.53 8.55
C GLN A 66 -18.03 -3.75 7.29
N GLU A 67 -18.92 -2.81 6.93
CA GLU A 67 -19.71 -2.91 5.69
C GLU A 67 -18.82 -2.94 4.45
N ILE A 68 -17.70 -2.20 4.44
CA ILE A 68 -16.72 -2.29 3.37
C ILE A 68 -16.07 -3.67 3.33
N ALA A 69 -15.66 -4.22 4.46
CA ALA A 69 -15.10 -5.57 4.52
C ALA A 69 -16.10 -6.60 3.94
N ASP A 70 -17.35 -6.54 4.37
CA ASP A 70 -18.42 -7.44 3.96
C ASP A 70 -18.72 -7.31 2.45
N GLN A 71 -18.88 -6.08 1.95
CA GLN A 71 -19.19 -5.83 0.53
C GLN A 71 -18.05 -6.16 -0.41
N THR A 72 -16.79 -6.06 0.05
CA THR A 72 -15.61 -6.29 -0.79
C THR A 72 -15.03 -7.69 -0.63
N GLY A 73 -15.52 -8.49 0.32
CA GLY A 73 -14.94 -9.77 0.73
C GLY A 73 -13.53 -9.64 1.32
N ALA A 74 -13.10 -8.43 1.68
CA ALA A 74 -11.80 -8.17 2.30
C ALA A 74 -11.88 -8.37 3.81
N SER A 75 -10.77 -8.75 4.44
CA SER A 75 -10.71 -8.74 5.90
C SER A 75 -10.76 -7.29 6.43
N LEU A 76 -11.35 -7.10 7.61
CA LEU A 76 -11.34 -5.82 8.31
C LEU A 76 -9.91 -5.29 8.51
N GLY A 77 -8.95 -6.18 8.77
CA GLY A 77 -7.53 -5.82 8.86
C GLY A 77 -6.97 -5.21 7.56
N LYS A 78 -7.38 -5.73 6.40
CA LYS A 78 -7.00 -5.18 5.09
C LYS A 78 -7.62 -3.79 4.86
N VAL A 79 -8.88 -3.60 5.24
CA VAL A 79 -9.56 -2.29 5.19
C VAL A 79 -8.80 -1.26 6.04
N THR A 80 -8.57 -1.58 7.32
CA THR A 80 -7.88 -0.70 8.27
C THR A 80 -6.45 -0.39 7.86
N TRP A 81 -5.71 -1.36 7.32
CA TRP A 81 -4.36 -1.13 6.80
C TRP A 81 -4.37 -0.19 5.59
N THR A 82 -5.33 -0.39 4.68
CA THR A 82 -5.47 0.44 3.47
C THR A 82 -5.82 1.88 3.83
N TRP A 83 -6.69 2.09 4.83
CA TRP A 83 -6.97 3.43 5.36
C TRP A 83 -5.74 4.14 5.91
N ARG A 84 -4.92 3.46 6.72
CA ARG A 84 -3.68 4.05 7.25
C ARG A 84 -2.75 4.48 6.14
N ARG A 85 -2.60 3.64 5.10
CA ARG A 85 -1.79 3.96 3.93
C ARG A 85 -2.34 5.16 3.16
N LEU A 86 -3.63 5.16 2.81
CA LEU A 86 -4.28 6.25 2.08
C LEU A 86 -4.22 7.58 2.85
N LYS A 87 -4.39 7.52 4.18
CA LYS A 87 -4.27 8.70 5.05
C LYS A 87 -2.87 9.30 4.97
N GLY A 88 -1.82 8.47 5.08
CA GLY A 88 -0.44 8.93 4.97
C GLY A 88 -0.07 9.45 3.57
N GLU A 89 -0.59 8.81 2.53
CA GLU A 89 -0.31 9.20 1.14
C GLU A 89 -1.01 10.49 0.72
N LEU A 90 -2.27 10.68 1.15
CA LEU A 90 -3.06 11.86 0.81
C LEU A 90 -2.86 13.02 1.79
N GLY A 91 -2.25 12.79 2.96
CA GLY A 91 -2.15 13.79 4.02
C GLY A 91 -3.48 14.00 4.77
N GLY A 92 -4.32 12.95 4.84
CA GLY A 92 -5.58 12.98 5.56
C GLY A 92 -5.38 13.05 7.07
N ARG A 93 -6.31 13.69 7.77
CA ARG A 93 -6.34 13.73 9.26
C ARG A 93 -7.22 12.60 9.80
N ASP A 94 -8.39 12.49 9.20
CA ASP A 94 -9.41 11.49 9.47
C ASP A 94 -9.95 10.91 8.16
N ARG A 95 -10.92 10.01 8.28
CA ARG A 95 -11.57 9.31 7.17
C ARG A 95 -12.21 10.30 6.20
N THR A 96 -13.03 11.22 6.71
CA THR A 96 -13.76 12.20 5.90
C THR A 96 -12.81 13.12 5.16
N HIS A 97 -11.79 13.63 5.83
CA HIS A 97 -10.75 14.44 5.22
C HIS A 97 -10.01 13.66 4.13
N THR A 98 -9.72 12.38 4.35
CA THR A 98 -9.07 11.51 3.35
C THR A 98 -9.94 11.32 2.11
N VAL A 99 -11.26 11.13 2.26
CA VAL A 99 -12.21 11.03 1.14
C VAL A 99 -12.26 12.33 0.34
N ILE A 100 -12.36 13.48 1.02
CA ILE A 100 -12.34 14.81 0.36
C ILE A 100 -11.06 14.99 -0.46
N LEU A 101 -9.90 14.64 0.11
CA LEU A 101 -8.61 14.72 -0.58
C LEU A 101 -8.53 13.74 -1.77
N ALA A 102 -9.14 12.56 -1.67
CA ALA A 102 -9.22 11.62 -2.78
C ALA A 102 -10.06 12.15 -3.95
N ILE A 103 -11.16 12.86 -3.68
CA ILE A 103 -11.97 13.54 -4.70
C ILE A 103 -11.16 14.68 -5.35
N ARG A 104 -10.54 15.54 -4.53
CA ARG A 104 -9.74 16.68 -5.03
C ARG A 104 -8.56 16.24 -5.90
N SER A 105 -7.95 15.09 -5.58
CA SER A 105 -6.86 14.49 -6.35
C SER A 105 -7.33 13.59 -7.50
N ARG A 106 -8.65 13.54 -7.78
CA ARG A 106 -9.27 12.73 -8.85
C ARG A 106 -8.99 11.21 -8.75
N ARG A 107 -8.74 10.70 -7.54
CA ARG A 107 -8.67 9.24 -7.29
C ARG A 107 -10.05 8.59 -7.35
N ILE A 108 -11.08 9.33 -6.96
CA ILE A 108 -12.50 9.01 -7.16
C ILE A 108 -13.22 10.24 -7.73
N SER A 109 -14.31 10.04 -8.47
CA SER A 109 -15.17 11.12 -8.94
C SER A 109 -16.34 11.34 -7.99
N LEU A 110 -16.89 12.55 -7.92
CA LEU A 110 -18.17 12.79 -7.24
C LEU A 110 -19.31 12.00 -7.87
N ALA A 111 -19.26 11.78 -9.20
CA ALA A 111 -20.24 10.95 -9.90
C ALA A 111 -20.18 9.46 -9.48
N ASP A 112 -19.10 9.03 -8.81
CA ASP A 112 -18.99 7.66 -8.29
C ASP A 112 -19.63 7.51 -6.90
N VAL A 113 -20.08 8.60 -6.29
CA VAL A 113 -20.76 8.63 -4.99
C VAL A 113 -22.26 8.74 -5.30
N PRO A 114 -23.03 7.64 -5.31
CA PRO A 114 -24.46 7.75 -5.54
C PRO A 114 -25.12 8.55 -4.41
N ASP A 115 -26.26 9.18 -4.70
CA ASP A 115 -27.03 9.87 -3.66
C ASP A 115 -27.29 8.93 -2.49
N ARG A 116 -27.15 9.46 -1.28
CA ARG A 116 -27.30 8.70 -0.02
C ARG A 116 -28.66 8.00 -0.05
N GLN A 117 -28.64 6.68 -0.24
CA GLN A 117 -29.84 5.90 -0.04
C GLN A 117 -30.17 5.96 1.46
N PRO A 118 -31.41 6.37 1.84
CA PRO A 118 -31.78 6.43 3.24
C PRO A 118 -31.60 5.04 3.85
N GLN A 119 -30.78 4.99 4.90
CA GLN A 119 -30.58 3.78 5.70
C GLN A 119 -31.96 3.39 6.25
N GLN A 120 -32.50 2.25 5.78
CA GLN A 120 -33.73 1.70 6.34
C GLN A 120 -33.47 1.40 7.81
N ALA A 121 -34.33 1.99 8.65
CA ALA A 121 -34.29 1.90 10.12
C ALA A 121 -34.66 0.51 10.62
#